data_AF-M4SYA2-F1
#
_entry.id   AF-M4SYA2-F1
#
_cell.length_a   1.000
_cell.length_b   1.000
_cell.length_c   1.000
_cell.angle_alpha   90.00
_cell.angle_beta   90.00
_cell.angle_gamma   90.00
#
_symmetry.space_group_name_H-M   'P 1'
#
loop_
_entity.id
_entity.type
_entity.pdbx_description
1 polymer ?
#
loop_
_entity_poly.entity_id
_entity_poly.type
_entity_poly.pdbx_seq_one_letter_code
_entity_poly.pdbx_strand_id
1 'polypeptide(L)'
;MQAQHLATLFTKLLLIAILAARCAHSAGENAKEFMDMCTLYTLLTQPIPKVEVAAGDKGESSQSPETKMSLILDRMTKMNLTLAPTAVTAHFKATDPTGGWKALPDSHELKVYFGKEADLEQLNKRYDELMATSGDRLRQELKLPLSEATQRQLRKPASHIADQAQHLQQIFNGRLRKLNSARAEARKALITALAGEQTAQALTKEQQSGDAACDPEIKDKDFAWKASAQRDENCKKAGDNGATAGQTLATDVVCLFHSQAGNNNQVCTADNHAAGTEIQAGHSALANANANWKALKAKFPAQVQGHELHLTQATLSEAIAAFKSRLGQNMLASAVSLTTVAGKSVTQPTFYGVYVTAESNTVSCTSSGFSTSTANKGVCIDYTELLKPTKKIPWIENIKKAQKQLQEAEELFGEIKALLSQAHSLQNLM
;
A
#
# COMPACT_ATOMS: atom_id res chain seq x y z
N MET A 1 -22.91 -9.65 9.08
CA MET A 1 -22.83 -9.53 7.60
C MET A 1 -23.45 -8.25 7.02
N GLN A 2 -24.22 -7.42 7.74
CA GLN A 2 -24.85 -6.21 7.16
C GLN A 2 -24.03 -4.90 7.24
N ALA A 3 -23.11 -4.75 8.20
CA ALA A 3 -22.40 -3.48 8.42
C ALA A 3 -21.34 -3.16 7.34
N GLN A 4 -20.64 -4.18 6.83
CA GLN A 4 -19.63 -3.99 5.78
C GLN A 4 -20.27 -3.51 4.46
N HIS A 5 -21.43 -4.05 4.08
CA HIS A 5 -22.14 -3.65 2.86
C HIS A 5 -22.68 -2.20 2.92
N LEU A 6 -23.18 -1.75 4.07
CA LEU A 6 -23.63 -0.37 4.24
C LEU A 6 -22.47 0.62 4.20
N ALA A 7 -21.33 0.29 4.84
CA ALA A 7 -20.13 1.10 4.79
C ALA A 7 -19.60 1.22 3.34
N THR A 8 -19.58 0.13 2.57
CA THR A 8 -19.12 0.18 1.17
C THR A 8 -20.05 1.00 0.27
N LEU A 9 -21.36 1.00 0.51
CA LEU A 9 -22.33 1.80 -0.23
C LEU A 9 -22.24 3.29 0.10
N PHE A 10 -22.03 3.64 1.38
CA PHE A 10 -21.85 5.02 1.82
C PHE A 10 -20.56 5.64 1.26
N THR A 11 -19.43 4.91 1.28
CA THR A 11 -18.16 5.42 0.72
C THR A 11 -18.26 5.66 -0.79
N LYS A 12 -18.89 4.75 -1.54
CA LYS A 12 -19.14 4.89 -2.99
C LYS A 12 -19.94 6.14 -3.35
N LEU A 13 -21.00 6.42 -2.60
CA LEU A 13 -21.87 7.59 -2.84
C LEU A 13 -21.17 8.90 -2.45
N LEU A 14 -20.36 8.88 -1.38
CA LEU A 14 -19.66 10.07 -0.89
C LEU A 14 -18.61 10.54 -1.90
N LEU A 15 -17.77 9.64 -2.45
CA LEU A 15 -16.71 10.01 -3.38
C LEU A 15 -17.25 10.49 -4.74
N ILE A 16 -18.30 9.85 -5.27
CA ILE A 16 -18.96 10.26 -6.53
C ILE A 16 -19.61 11.64 -6.40
N ALA A 17 -20.28 11.92 -5.27
CA ALA A 17 -20.89 13.23 -5.01
C ALA A 17 -19.84 14.33 -4.78
N ILE A 18 -18.74 14.00 -4.11
CA ILE A 18 -17.61 14.92 -3.84
C ILE A 18 -16.82 15.24 -5.13
N LEU A 19 -16.59 14.25 -5.99
CA LEU A 19 -16.01 14.42 -7.33
C LEU A 19 -16.85 15.37 -8.19
N ALA A 20 -18.18 15.28 -8.13
CA ALA A 20 -19.07 16.11 -8.93
C ALA A 20 -19.13 17.59 -8.48
N ALA A 21 -19.03 17.87 -7.17
CA ALA A 21 -19.31 19.21 -6.61
C ALA A 21 -18.22 20.27 -6.86
N ARG A 22 -16.94 19.89 -6.99
CA ARG A 22 -15.85 20.83 -7.33
C ARG A 22 -15.48 20.87 -8.82
N CYS A 23 -15.86 19.85 -9.60
CA CYS A 23 -15.69 19.85 -11.06
C CYS A 23 -16.50 20.96 -11.77
N ALA A 24 -17.42 21.63 -11.07
CA ALA A 24 -18.16 22.79 -11.59
C ALA A 24 -17.32 24.08 -11.61
N HIS A 25 -16.14 24.11 -10.97
CA HIS A 25 -15.31 25.31 -10.79
C HIS A 25 -13.90 25.19 -11.38
N SER A 26 -13.53 24.06 -11.99
CA SER A 26 -12.23 23.93 -12.65
C SER A 26 -12.34 24.32 -14.12
N ALA A 27 -11.81 25.48 -14.48
CA ALA A 27 -11.62 25.84 -15.88
C ALA A 27 -10.40 25.06 -16.43
N GLY A 28 -10.46 24.59 -17.67
CA GLY A 28 -9.50 23.65 -18.30
C GLY A 28 -10.21 22.39 -18.82
N GLU A 29 -9.98 22.00 -20.08
CA GLU A 29 -10.79 20.98 -20.76
C GLU A 29 -10.61 19.58 -20.17
N ASN A 30 -9.43 19.23 -19.64
CA ASN A 30 -9.14 17.95 -18.97
C ASN A 30 -9.18 18.03 -17.44
N ALA A 31 -9.78 19.06 -16.84
CA ALA A 31 -9.68 19.25 -15.39
C ALA A 31 -10.28 18.09 -14.57
N LYS A 32 -11.30 17.42 -15.10
CA LYS A 32 -11.92 16.25 -14.43
C LYS A 32 -11.00 15.03 -14.45
N GLU A 33 -10.37 14.77 -15.58
CA GLU A 33 -9.32 13.76 -15.75
C GLU A 33 -8.11 14.09 -14.88
N PHE A 34 -7.76 15.37 -14.76
CA PHE A 34 -6.66 15.81 -13.90
C PHE A 34 -6.92 15.44 -12.45
N MET A 35 -8.13 15.69 -11.96
CA MET A 35 -8.53 15.27 -10.63
C MET A 35 -8.40 13.75 -10.48
N ASP A 36 -8.99 12.94 -11.37
CA ASP A 36 -8.91 11.48 -11.30
C ASP A 36 -7.46 10.99 -11.16
N MET A 37 -6.55 11.56 -11.94
CA MET A 37 -5.12 11.24 -11.91
C MET A 37 -4.44 11.72 -10.61
N CYS A 38 -4.82 12.89 -10.08
CA CYS A 38 -4.37 13.34 -8.76
C CYS A 38 -4.80 12.36 -7.66
N THR A 39 -6.06 11.92 -7.68
CA THR A 39 -6.59 10.96 -6.70
C THR A 39 -5.87 9.63 -6.78
N LEU A 40 -5.67 9.09 -7.99
CA LEU A 40 -4.87 7.88 -8.18
C LEU A 40 -3.46 8.06 -7.62
N TYR A 41 -2.75 9.14 -7.98
CA TYR A 41 -1.42 9.42 -7.46
C TYR A 41 -1.39 9.48 -5.92
N THR A 42 -2.34 10.19 -5.31
CA THR A 42 -2.42 10.32 -3.84
C THR A 42 -2.64 8.96 -3.19
N LEU A 43 -3.54 8.13 -3.71
CA LEU A 43 -3.75 6.78 -3.19
C LEU A 43 -2.49 5.90 -3.35
N LEU A 44 -1.81 5.98 -4.49
CA LEU A 44 -0.65 5.14 -4.81
C LEU A 44 0.60 5.49 -3.95
N THR A 45 0.69 6.72 -3.46
CA THR A 45 1.82 7.21 -2.65
C THR A 45 1.58 7.20 -1.15
N GLN A 46 0.35 6.97 -0.70
CA GLN A 46 0.02 6.89 0.73
C GLN A 46 0.77 5.76 1.46
N PRO A 47 0.88 5.83 2.80
CA PRO A 47 1.25 4.67 3.61
C PRO A 47 0.34 3.49 3.33
N ILE A 48 0.90 2.28 3.33
CA ILE A 48 0.09 1.05 3.34
C ILE A 48 -0.53 0.96 4.74
N PRO A 49 -1.86 0.81 4.86
CA PRO A 49 -2.56 0.78 6.14
C PRO A 49 -1.78 -0.01 7.20
N LYS A 50 -1.43 0.69 8.27
CA LYS A 50 -0.68 0.09 9.38
C LYS A 50 -1.56 -0.87 10.13
N VAL A 51 -0.90 -1.87 10.66
CA VAL A 51 -1.51 -2.96 11.39
C VAL A 51 -1.14 -2.80 12.86
N GLU A 52 -1.97 -2.04 13.57
CA GLU A 52 -1.75 -1.74 14.99
C GLU A 52 -2.82 -2.41 15.85
N VAL A 53 -2.40 -3.02 16.95
CA VAL A 53 -3.35 -3.58 17.93
C VAL A 53 -3.63 -2.50 18.94
N ALA A 54 -4.92 -2.22 19.14
CA ALA A 54 -5.36 -1.28 20.16
C ALA A 54 -4.70 -1.60 21.50
N ALA A 55 -4.29 -0.53 22.15
CA ALA A 55 -4.02 -0.48 23.58
C ALA A 55 -5.13 -1.16 24.38
N GLY A 56 -4.78 -1.85 25.47
CA GLY A 56 -5.82 -2.29 26.41
C GLY A 56 -6.56 -1.11 27.03
N ASP A 57 -7.63 -1.39 27.79
CA ASP A 57 -8.55 -0.40 28.41
C ASP A 57 -7.90 0.60 29.39
N LYS A 58 -6.56 0.65 29.51
CA LYS A 58 -5.81 1.45 30.48
C LYS A 58 -4.93 2.53 29.86
N GLY A 59 -5.38 3.15 28.76
CA GLY A 59 -4.69 4.31 28.18
C GLY A 59 -3.28 4.01 27.64
N GLU A 60 -3.01 2.75 27.28
CA GLU A 60 -1.78 2.40 26.57
C GLU A 60 -1.80 3.06 25.17
N SER A 61 -0.63 3.22 24.55
CA SER A 61 -0.54 3.54 23.12
C SER A 61 -0.78 2.26 22.31
N SER A 62 -1.34 2.37 21.11
CA SER A 62 -1.36 1.25 20.15
C SER A 62 0.04 0.64 20.02
N GLN A 63 0.12 -0.70 20.04
CA GLN A 63 1.39 -1.42 19.96
C GLN A 63 1.47 -2.25 18.68
N SER A 64 2.70 -2.54 18.27
CA SER A 64 2.92 -3.53 17.22
C SER A 64 2.40 -4.91 17.69
N PRO A 65 1.84 -5.74 16.80
CA PRO A 65 1.44 -7.09 17.15
C PRO A 65 2.57 -7.90 17.80
N GLU A 66 3.79 -7.73 17.30
CA GLU A 66 4.98 -8.43 17.78
C GLU A 66 5.31 -8.08 19.22
N THR A 67 5.29 -6.79 19.56
CA THR A 67 5.48 -6.30 20.93
C THR A 67 4.43 -6.92 21.85
N LYS A 68 3.16 -6.95 21.43
CA LYS A 68 2.07 -7.49 22.25
C LYS A 68 2.21 -8.99 22.49
N MET A 69 2.56 -9.77 21.45
CA MET A 69 2.83 -11.20 21.61
C MET A 69 4.02 -11.44 22.55
N SER A 70 5.10 -10.66 22.39
CA SER A 70 6.29 -10.76 23.25
C SER A 70 5.97 -10.49 24.71
N LEU A 71 5.16 -9.47 25.02
CA LEU A 71 4.74 -9.14 26.39
C LEU A 71 3.91 -10.27 27.03
N ILE A 72 2.98 -10.87 26.27
CA ILE A 72 2.18 -12.01 26.75
C ILE A 72 3.10 -13.19 27.11
N LEU A 73 4.00 -13.57 26.21
CA LEU A 73 4.90 -14.70 26.41
C LEU A 73 5.95 -14.45 27.50
N ASP A 74 6.41 -13.21 27.65
CA ASP A 74 7.29 -12.80 28.73
C ASP A 74 6.62 -13.01 30.10
N ARG A 75 5.39 -12.54 30.23
CA ARG A 75 4.59 -12.72 31.45
C ARG A 75 4.32 -14.19 31.74
N MET A 76 3.99 -14.98 30.72
CA MET A 76 3.82 -16.42 30.87
C MET A 76 5.13 -17.11 31.32
N THR A 77 6.26 -16.73 30.74
CA THR A 77 7.56 -17.29 31.14
C THR A 77 7.87 -16.95 32.60
N LYS A 78 7.62 -15.71 33.04
CA LYS A 78 7.78 -15.30 34.44
C LYS A 78 6.86 -16.09 35.38
N MET A 79 5.61 -16.31 35.01
CA MET A 79 4.70 -17.16 35.78
C MET A 79 5.21 -18.61 35.87
N ASN A 80 5.72 -19.20 34.78
CA ASN A 80 6.30 -20.54 34.81
C ASN A 80 7.58 -20.62 35.68
N LEU A 81 8.37 -19.54 35.73
CA LEU A 81 9.53 -19.43 36.62
C LEU A 81 9.13 -19.49 38.11
N THR A 82 7.95 -18.99 38.49
CA THR A 82 7.47 -19.08 39.89
C THR A 82 7.18 -20.51 40.38
N LEU A 83 7.02 -21.44 39.44
CA LEU A 83 6.70 -22.85 39.69
C LEU A 83 7.96 -23.75 39.68
N ALA A 84 9.11 -23.18 39.32
CA ALA A 84 10.36 -23.91 39.23
C ALA A 84 10.77 -24.51 40.59
N PRO A 85 11.24 -25.77 40.63
CA PRO A 85 11.77 -26.38 41.84
C PRO A 85 12.92 -25.56 42.44
N THR A 86 13.11 -25.66 43.76
CA THR A 86 14.21 -24.99 44.47
C THR A 86 15.58 -25.27 43.85
N ALA A 87 15.84 -26.52 43.45
CA ALA A 87 17.06 -26.93 42.73
C ALA A 87 17.26 -26.12 41.44
N VAL A 88 16.21 -26.05 40.60
CA VAL A 88 16.21 -25.29 39.34
C VAL A 88 16.43 -23.80 39.61
N THR A 89 15.78 -23.24 40.63
CA THR A 89 15.95 -21.82 40.98
C THR A 89 17.31 -21.47 41.57
N ALA A 90 18.03 -22.44 42.15
CA ALA A 90 19.37 -22.22 42.67
C ALA A 90 20.36 -21.92 41.55
N HIS A 91 20.13 -22.45 40.34
CA HIS A 91 20.96 -22.15 39.18
C HIS A 91 20.83 -20.69 38.70
N PHE A 92 19.66 -20.07 38.83
CA PHE A 92 19.47 -18.65 38.48
C PHE A 92 20.21 -17.68 39.40
N LYS A 93 20.71 -18.15 40.54
CA LYS A 93 21.50 -17.36 41.52
C LYS A 93 22.99 -17.74 41.53
N ALA A 94 23.40 -18.72 40.74
CA ALA A 94 24.76 -19.21 40.66
C ALA A 94 25.50 -18.56 39.48
N THR A 95 26.83 -18.45 39.56
CA THR A 95 27.67 -18.07 38.41
C THR A 95 27.41 -19.00 37.23
N ASP A 96 27.23 -18.41 36.04
CA ASP A 96 26.92 -19.14 34.81
C ASP A 96 27.86 -20.33 34.61
N PRO A 97 27.36 -21.51 34.18
CA PRO A 97 28.21 -22.64 33.86
C PRO A 97 29.19 -22.24 32.76
N THR A 98 30.47 -22.56 32.94
CA THR A 98 31.53 -22.27 31.97
C THR A 98 31.16 -22.87 30.59
N GLY A 99 30.84 -22.01 29.62
CA GLY A 99 30.38 -22.42 28.28
C GLY A 99 28.88 -22.26 27.98
N GLY A 100 28.07 -21.76 28.93
CA GLY A 100 26.67 -21.38 28.72
C GLY A 100 25.69 -22.54 28.50
N TRP A 101 24.47 -22.25 28.05
CA TRP A 101 23.37 -23.23 27.89
C TRP A 101 23.73 -24.46 27.04
N LYS A 102 24.53 -24.27 25.99
CA LYS A 102 24.95 -25.35 25.08
C LYS A 102 25.90 -26.35 25.75
N ALA A 103 26.65 -25.93 26.78
CA ALA A 103 27.56 -26.79 27.52
C ALA A 103 26.85 -27.69 28.55
N LEU A 104 25.58 -27.41 28.87
CA LEU A 104 24.81 -28.24 29.78
C LEU A 104 24.45 -29.57 29.11
N PRO A 105 24.60 -30.73 29.80
CA PRO A 105 24.14 -32.00 29.26
C PRO A 105 22.62 -31.99 29.09
N ASP A 106 22.09 -32.76 28.14
CA ASP A 106 20.64 -32.82 27.90
C ASP A 106 19.82 -33.32 29.09
N SER A 107 20.47 -34.04 30.02
CA SER A 107 19.90 -34.48 31.30
C SER A 107 19.94 -33.42 32.40
N HIS A 108 20.54 -32.25 32.15
CA HIS A 108 20.62 -31.17 33.13
C HIS A 108 19.22 -30.66 33.49
N GLU A 109 18.97 -30.43 34.78
CA GLU A 109 17.64 -30.09 35.29
C GLU A 109 17.02 -28.85 34.63
N LEU A 110 17.83 -27.84 34.31
CA LEU A 110 17.40 -26.68 33.52
C LEU A 110 16.88 -27.04 32.12
N LYS A 111 17.59 -27.92 31.39
CA LYS A 111 17.17 -28.36 30.05
C LYS A 111 15.95 -29.26 30.10
N VAL A 112 15.83 -30.08 31.14
CA VAL A 112 14.64 -30.89 31.40
C VAL A 112 13.43 -30.00 31.69
N TYR A 113 13.63 -28.89 32.42
CA TYR A 113 12.53 -28.01 32.84
C TYR A 113 12.12 -26.98 31.78
N PHE A 114 13.06 -26.33 31.10
CA PHE A 114 12.77 -25.26 30.13
C PHE A 114 12.87 -25.72 28.66
N GLY A 115 13.29 -26.96 28.42
CA GLY A 115 13.45 -27.52 27.08
C GLY A 115 14.82 -27.22 26.46
N LYS A 116 15.27 -28.07 25.54
CA LYS A 116 16.66 -28.06 25.03
C LYS A 116 17.09 -26.77 24.33
N GLU A 117 16.15 -26.03 23.77
CA GLU A 117 16.39 -24.80 22.99
C GLU A 117 16.17 -23.51 23.79
N ALA A 118 15.98 -23.58 25.10
CA ALA A 118 15.77 -22.38 25.90
C ALA A 118 17.00 -21.46 25.92
N ASP A 119 16.75 -20.18 26.16
CA ASP A 119 17.78 -19.14 26.27
C ASP A 119 18.02 -18.84 27.76
N LEU A 120 19.14 -19.32 28.30
CA LEU A 120 19.49 -19.14 29.72
C LEU A 120 19.69 -17.67 30.07
N GLU A 121 20.29 -16.87 29.19
CA GLU A 121 20.53 -15.46 29.46
C GLU A 121 19.20 -14.72 29.58
N GLN A 122 18.26 -15.02 28.68
CA GLN A 122 16.92 -14.46 28.74
C GLN A 122 16.12 -14.97 29.96
N LEU A 123 16.29 -16.24 30.36
CA LEU A 123 15.66 -16.79 31.56
C LEU A 123 16.23 -16.16 32.85
N ASN A 124 17.56 -16.01 32.94
CA ASN A 124 18.25 -15.30 34.03
C ASN A 124 17.70 -13.88 34.15
N LYS A 125 17.68 -13.13 33.03
CA LYS A 125 17.13 -11.77 32.99
C LYS A 125 15.67 -11.71 33.45
N ARG A 126 14.82 -12.61 32.98
CA ARG A 126 13.40 -12.66 33.38
C ARG A 126 13.23 -13.01 34.86
N TYR A 127 14.08 -13.90 35.38
CA TYR A 127 14.10 -14.25 36.80
C TYR A 127 14.54 -13.05 37.65
N ASP A 128 15.60 -12.34 37.25
CA ASP A 128 16.06 -11.12 37.91
C ASP A 128 14.99 -10.03 37.90
N GLU A 129 14.32 -9.81 36.76
CA GLU A 129 13.21 -8.86 36.66
C GLU A 129 12.02 -9.26 37.54
N LEU A 130 11.69 -10.55 37.61
CA LEU A 130 10.66 -11.07 38.52
C LEU A 130 11.06 -10.86 39.99
N MET A 131 12.34 -10.94 40.30
CA MET A 131 12.87 -10.78 41.66
C MET A 131 13.11 -9.31 42.05
N ALA A 132 13.26 -8.41 41.08
CA ALA A 132 13.38 -6.97 41.25
C ALA A 132 12.03 -6.28 41.51
N THR A 133 12.05 -4.97 41.77
CA THR A 133 10.86 -4.14 42.03
C THR A 133 9.88 -4.16 40.86
N SER A 134 10.36 -4.32 39.62
CA SER A 134 9.53 -4.46 38.42
C SER A 134 8.62 -5.70 38.45
N GLY A 135 8.98 -6.73 39.23
CA GLY A 135 8.19 -7.94 39.43
C GLY A 135 7.15 -7.84 40.53
N ASP A 136 7.15 -6.80 41.39
CA ASP A 136 6.33 -6.72 42.60
C ASP A 136 4.85 -6.98 42.35
N ARG A 137 4.30 -6.35 41.32
CA ARG A 137 2.89 -6.51 40.96
C ARG A 137 2.56 -7.96 40.61
N LEU A 138 3.38 -8.61 39.79
CA LEU A 138 3.15 -10.00 39.40
C LEU A 138 3.29 -10.94 40.61
N ARG A 139 4.27 -10.69 41.49
CA ARG A 139 4.44 -11.47 42.72
C ARG A 139 3.27 -11.33 43.69
N GLN A 140 2.69 -10.13 43.80
CA GLN A 140 1.48 -9.87 44.57
C GLN A 140 0.26 -10.55 43.95
N GLU A 141 0.07 -10.42 42.63
CA GLU A 141 -1.03 -11.05 41.88
C GLU A 141 -1.02 -12.59 42.05
N LEU A 142 0.18 -13.20 42.03
CA LEU A 142 0.38 -14.64 42.20
C LEU A 142 0.53 -15.11 43.66
N LYS A 143 0.52 -14.19 44.63
CA LYS A 143 0.72 -14.46 46.07
C LYS A 143 1.99 -15.28 46.36
N LEU A 144 3.13 -14.86 45.80
CA LEU A 144 4.42 -15.55 45.98
C LEU A 144 5.01 -15.31 47.40
N PRO A 145 5.84 -16.24 47.93
CA PRO A 145 6.19 -17.53 47.35
C PRO A 145 5.05 -18.55 47.48
N LEU A 146 4.89 -19.39 46.46
CA LEU A 146 3.96 -20.52 46.49
C LEU A 146 4.53 -21.64 47.37
N SER A 147 3.65 -22.43 48.00
CA SER A 147 4.08 -23.64 48.72
C SER A 147 4.66 -24.67 47.75
N GLU A 148 5.63 -25.50 48.19
CA GLU A 148 6.17 -26.56 47.33
C GLU A 148 5.10 -27.54 46.82
N ALA A 149 4.07 -27.82 47.64
CA ALA A 149 2.96 -28.68 47.24
C ALA A 149 2.17 -28.05 46.07
N THR A 150 1.88 -26.75 46.17
CA THR A 150 1.21 -25.98 45.11
C THR A 150 2.07 -25.93 43.84
N GLN A 151 3.37 -25.64 43.97
CA GLN A 151 4.29 -25.62 42.83
C GLN A 151 4.34 -26.97 42.11
N ARG A 152 4.43 -28.09 42.84
CA ARG A 152 4.43 -29.43 42.27
C ARG A 152 3.13 -29.73 41.52
N GLN A 153 1.98 -29.33 42.07
CA GLN A 153 0.67 -29.58 41.46
C GLN A 153 0.47 -28.78 40.16
N LEU A 154 0.92 -27.53 40.13
CA LEU A 154 0.72 -26.63 38.98
C LEU A 154 1.79 -26.78 37.89
N ARG A 155 2.94 -27.38 38.20
CA ARG A 155 4.08 -27.50 37.28
C ARG A 155 3.74 -28.09 35.91
N LYS A 156 3.10 -29.27 35.89
CA LYS A 156 2.77 -29.96 34.65
C LYS A 156 1.69 -29.21 33.84
N PRO A 157 0.58 -28.75 34.45
CA PRO A 157 -0.38 -27.88 33.76
C PRO A 157 0.25 -26.61 33.17
N ALA A 158 1.06 -25.89 33.94
CA ALA A 158 1.70 -24.66 33.48
C ALA A 158 2.71 -24.90 32.35
N SER A 159 3.51 -25.97 32.44
CA SER A 159 4.42 -26.37 31.36
C SER A 159 3.65 -26.67 30.07
N HIS A 160 2.52 -27.38 30.15
CA HIS A 160 1.69 -27.63 28.98
C HIS A 160 1.14 -26.34 28.35
N ILE A 161 0.71 -25.38 29.17
CA ILE A 161 0.24 -24.07 28.69
C ILE A 161 1.38 -23.27 28.05
N ALA A 162 2.58 -23.32 28.63
CA ALA A 162 3.77 -22.69 28.05
C ALA A 162 4.13 -23.27 26.67
N ASP A 163 4.09 -24.59 26.52
CA ASP A 163 4.33 -25.26 25.22
C ASP A 163 3.29 -24.83 24.17
N GLN A 164 2.00 -24.76 24.56
CA GLN A 164 0.94 -24.27 23.67
C GLN A 164 1.18 -22.82 23.24
N ALA A 165 1.63 -21.96 24.16
CA ALA A 165 1.93 -20.56 23.86
C ALA A 165 3.14 -20.41 22.91
N GLN A 166 4.17 -21.24 23.07
CA GLN A 166 5.30 -21.30 22.13
C GLN A 166 4.85 -21.73 20.73
N HIS A 167 4.00 -22.76 20.63
CA HIS A 167 3.46 -23.19 19.33
C HIS A 167 2.65 -22.06 18.68
N LEU A 168 1.82 -21.37 19.46
CA LEU A 168 1.04 -20.22 19.01
C LEU A 168 1.94 -19.06 18.53
N GLN A 169 3.06 -18.80 19.21
CA GLN A 169 4.05 -17.81 18.79
C GLN A 169 4.65 -18.15 17.41
N GLN A 170 4.95 -19.42 17.15
CA GLN A 170 5.50 -19.85 15.86
C GLN A 170 4.50 -19.58 14.72
N ILE A 171 3.21 -19.91 14.94
CA ILE A 171 2.14 -19.63 13.98
C ILE A 171 2.02 -18.12 13.77
N PHE A 172 1.99 -17.35 14.86
CA PHE A 172 1.94 -15.89 14.84
C PHE A 172 3.08 -15.28 14.04
N ASN A 173 4.33 -15.69 14.28
CA ASN A 173 5.50 -15.21 13.55
C ASN A 173 5.42 -15.58 12.05
N GLY A 174 4.86 -16.75 11.73
CA GLY A 174 4.56 -17.14 10.36
C GLY A 174 3.56 -16.18 9.69
N ARG A 175 2.48 -15.82 10.38
CA ARG A 175 1.47 -14.88 9.87
C ARG A 175 1.98 -13.45 9.76
N LEU A 176 2.74 -12.98 10.75
CA LEU A 176 3.35 -11.65 10.73
C LEU A 176 4.32 -11.49 9.55
N ARG A 177 5.14 -12.51 9.25
CA ARG A 177 6.00 -12.50 8.06
C ARG A 177 5.22 -12.41 6.76
N LYS A 178 4.13 -13.17 6.63
CA LYS A 178 3.25 -13.10 5.45
C LYS A 178 2.59 -11.73 5.34
N LEU A 179 2.15 -11.15 6.45
CA LEU A 179 1.54 -9.81 6.47
C LEU A 179 2.52 -8.77 5.96
N ASN A 180 3.75 -8.77 6.47
CA ASN A 180 4.78 -7.82 6.06
C ASN A 180 5.15 -8.02 4.58
N SER A 181 5.17 -9.28 4.10
CA SER A 181 5.36 -9.58 2.68
C SER A 181 4.22 -9.02 1.82
N ALA A 182 2.96 -9.21 2.22
CA ALA A 182 1.81 -8.69 1.49
C ALA A 182 1.83 -7.15 1.42
N ARG A 183 2.15 -6.48 2.53
CA ARG A 183 2.32 -5.01 2.55
C ARG A 183 3.44 -4.55 1.59
N ALA A 184 4.57 -5.25 1.57
CA ALA A 184 5.68 -4.92 0.68
C ALA A 184 5.34 -5.15 -0.81
N GLU A 185 4.66 -6.23 -1.13
CA GLU A 185 4.20 -6.50 -2.50
C GLU A 185 3.10 -5.54 -2.95
N ALA A 186 2.22 -5.09 -2.03
CA ALA A 186 1.27 -4.01 -2.30
C ALA A 186 2.01 -2.72 -2.67
N ARG A 187 3.01 -2.30 -1.88
CA ARG A 187 3.83 -1.13 -2.17
C ARG A 187 4.52 -1.24 -3.54
N LYS A 188 5.20 -2.35 -3.82
CA LYS A 188 5.84 -2.57 -5.12
C LYS A 188 4.85 -2.45 -6.26
N ALA A 189 3.68 -3.07 -6.15
CA ALA A 189 2.65 -3.00 -7.17
C ALA A 189 2.11 -1.58 -7.40
N LEU A 190 1.88 -0.80 -6.33
CA LEU A 190 1.47 0.61 -6.45
C LEU A 190 2.55 1.46 -7.14
N ILE A 191 3.82 1.29 -6.77
CA ILE A 191 4.92 2.03 -7.41
C ILE A 191 5.15 1.57 -8.85
N THR A 192 4.98 0.29 -9.17
CA THR A 192 5.01 -0.19 -10.56
C THR A 192 3.91 0.44 -11.39
N ALA A 193 2.69 0.57 -10.84
CA ALA A 193 1.60 1.27 -11.51
C ALA A 193 1.92 2.76 -11.73
N LEU A 194 2.50 3.42 -10.72
CA LEU A 194 2.83 4.85 -10.78
C LEU A 194 3.97 5.15 -11.77
N ALA A 195 5.07 4.41 -11.66
CA ALA A 195 6.38 4.80 -12.16
C ALA A 195 7.16 3.67 -12.86
N GLY A 196 6.54 2.51 -13.06
CA GLY A 196 7.17 1.38 -13.75
C GLY A 196 8.02 0.48 -12.84
N GLU A 197 8.41 -0.67 -13.40
CA GLU A 197 9.04 -1.75 -12.66
C GLU A 197 10.44 -1.39 -12.15
N GLN A 198 11.24 -0.69 -12.95
CA GLN A 198 12.59 -0.28 -12.60
C GLN A 198 12.59 0.62 -11.35
N THR A 199 11.64 1.56 -11.27
CA THR A 199 11.46 2.42 -10.09
C THR A 199 11.03 1.61 -8.87
N ALA A 200 10.11 0.65 -9.03
CA ALA A 200 9.66 -0.21 -7.94
C ALA A 200 10.74 -1.15 -7.40
N GLN A 201 11.60 -1.68 -8.28
CA GLN A 201 12.72 -2.54 -7.90
C GLN A 201 13.82 -1.76 -7.16
N ALA A 202 13.96 -0.46 -7.43
CA ALA A 202 14.94 0.41 -6.77
C ALA A 202 14.53 0.89 -5.36
N LEU A 203 13.34 0.52 -4.88
CA LEU A 203 12.89 0.89 -3.53
C LEU A 203 13.79 0.28 -2.45
N THR A 204 14.14 1.10 -1.45
CA THR A 204 14.80 0.65 -0.22
C THR A 204 13.88 -0.24 0.64
N LYS A 205 14.44 -0.95 1.62
CA LYS A 205 13.64 -1.79 2.53
C LYS A 205 12.63 -0.96 3.32
N GLU A 206 13.04 0.23 3.73
CA GLU A 206 12.23 1.19 4.49
C GLU A 206 11.06 1.71 3.64
N GLN A 207 11.30 2.00 2.35
CA GLN A 207 10.22 2.38 1.43
C GLN A 207 9.27 1.21 1.15
N GLN A 208 9.79 0.00 1.03
CA GLN A 208 9.01 -1.21 0.78
C GLN A 208 8.11 -1.59 1.96
N SER A 209 8.48 -1.29 3.21
CA SER A 209 7.69 -1.68 4.39
C SER A 209 6.25 -1.15 4.36
N GLY A 210 6.05 -0.01 3.69
CA GLY A 210 4.75 0.64 3.57
C GLY A 210 4.37 1.48 4.80
N ASP A 211 5.25 1.64 5.78
CA ASP A 211 4.92 2.35 7.03
C ASP A 211 4.82 3.87 6.89
N ALA A 212 5.44 4.42 5.85
CA ALA A 212 5.38 5.83 5.50
C ALA A 212 4.86 6.01 4.07
N ALA A 213 4.48 7.23 3.73
CA ALA A 213 4.20 7.61 2.35
C ALA A 213 5.46 7.37 1.49
N CYS A 214 5.27 6.97 0.24
CA CYS A 214 6.34 6.65 -0.68
C CYS A 214 6.05 7.28 -2.05
N ASP A 215 6.83 8.31 -2.38
CA ASP A 215 6.84 8.96 -3.69
C ASP A 215 8.29 8.94 -4.22
N PRO A 216 8.74 7.80 -4.77
CA PRO A 216 10.10 7.66 -5.24
C PRO A 216 10.37 8.55 -6.46
N GLU A 217 11.59 9.07 -6.56
CA GLU A 217 12.01 9.77 -7.77
C GLU A 217 12.10 8.79 -8.95
N ILE A 218 11.43 9.14 -10.06
CA ILE A 218 11.61 8.46 -11.34
C ILE A 218 12.90 9.00 -11.96
N LYS A 219 13.88 8.14 -12.21
CA LYS A 219 15.08 8.54 -12.96
C LYS A 219 14.72 8.71 -14.43
N ASP A 220 15.35 9.64 -15.13
CA ASP A 220 15.03 9.93 -16.53
C ASP A 220 15.04 8.68 -17.39
N LYS A 221 16.09 7.85 -17.29
CA LYS A 221 16.23 6.58 -18.04
C LYS A 221 15.13 5.55 -17.75
N ASP A 222 14.46 5.67 -16.61
CA ASP A 222 13.44 4.73 -16.13
C ASP A 222 12.02 5.26 -16.40
N PHE A 223 11.88 6.48 -16.92
CA PHE A 223 10.59 7.03 -17.34
C PHE A 223 10.08 6.27 -18.58
N ALA A 224 8.85 5.76 -18.54
CA ALA A 224 8.28 4.88 -19.56
C ALA A 224 7.92 5.65 -20.85
N TRP A 225 8.95 5.99 -21.63
CA TRP A 225 8.87 6.83 -22.83
C TRP A 225 9.90 6.42 -23.89
N LYS A 226 9.48 6.30 -25.15
CA LYS A 226 10.42 5.99 -26.25
C LYS A 226 11.23 7.23 -26.61
N ALA A 227 12.56 7.14 -26.45
CA ALA A 227 13.50 8.22 -26.77
C ALA A 227 13.39 8.68 -28.23
N SER A 228 13.13 7.75 -29.15
CA SER A 228 13.07 8.01 -30.59
C SER A 228 11.76 8.65 -31.05
N ALA A 229 10.85 8.98 -30.14
CA ALA A 229 9.51 9.45 -30.44
C ALA A 229 9.18 10.74 -29.69
N GLN A 230 8.52 11.66 -30.39
CA GLN A 230 7.95 12.88 -29.82
C GLN A 230 6.69 12.58 -29.00
N ARG A 231 6.12 13.59 -28.31
CA ARG A 231 4.90 13.45 -27.49
C ARG A 231 3.78 12.72 -28.21
N ASP A 232 3.32 13.21 -29.37
CA ASP A 232 2.14 12.61 -30.00
C ASP A 232 2.37 11.16 -30.42
N GLU A 233 3.59 10.76 -30.75
CA GLU A 233 3.91 9.36 -31.08
C GLU A 233 3.83 8.44 -29.87
N ASN A 234 4.27 8.89 -28.69
CA ASN A 234 4.17 8.14 -27.44
C ASN A 234 2.78 8.17 -26.82
N CYS A 235 1.99 9.21 -27.09
CA CYS A 235 0.73 9.49 -26.40
C CYS A 235 -0.53 9.17 -27.19
N LYS A 236 -0.49 9.18 -28.52
CA LYS A 236 -1.71 9.03 -29.34
C LYS A 236 -2.45 7.72 -29.09
N LYS A 237 -1.73 6.63 -28.80
CA LYS A 237 -2.27 5.29 -28.62
C LYS A 237 -1.60 4.62 -27.45
N ALA A 238 -2.41 4.04 -26.57
CA ALA A 238 -1.90 3.19 -25.51
C ALA A 238 -1.37 1.89 -26.12
N GLY A 239 -0.10 1.59 -25.83
CA GLY A 239 0.59 0.42 -26.35
C GLY A 239 0.71 -0.68 -25.30
N ASP A 240 0.87 -1.93 -25.76
CA ASP A 240 1.17 -3.06 -24.88
C ASP A 240 2.67 -3.24 -24.59
N ASN A 241 3.54 -2.41 -25.20
CA ASN A 241 5.00 -2.48 -25.03
C ASN A 241 5.63 -1.23 -24.38
N GLY A 242 5.86 -1.33 -23.07
CA GLY A 242 7.00 -0.82 -22.27
C GLY A 242 7.30 0.68 -22.17
N ALA A 243 6.95 1.51 -23.15
CA ALA A 243 7.47 2.89 -23.23
C ALA A 243 6.52 3.89 -23.90
N THR A 244 5.22 3.65 -23.88
CA THR A 244 4.18 4.56 -24.41
C THR A 244 3.09 4.80 -23.38
N ALA A 245 2.09 5.60 -23.72
CA ALA A 245 0.84 5.67 -22.98
C ALA A 245 0.29 4.26 -22.64
N GLY A 246 -0.41 4.17 -21.51
CA GLY A 246 -0.96 2.98 -20.88
C GLY A 246 0.00 2.25 -19.95
N GLN A 247 1.30 2.53 -19.98
CA GLN A 247 2.29 1.75 -19.23
C GLN A 247 2.37 2.11 -17.75
N THR A 248 2.42 3.41 -17.44
CA THR A 248 2.49 3.93 -16.07
C THR A 248 1.55 5.12 -15.93
N LEU A 249 1.11 5.39 -14.70
CA LEU A 249 0.30 6.58 -14.41
C LEU A 249 1.06 7.87 -14.73
N ALA A 250 2.38 7.92 -14.46
CA ALA A 250 3.21 9.09 -14.76
C ALA A 250 3.27 9.40 -16.26
N THR A 251 3.41 8.38 -17.12
CA THR A 251 3.37 8.57 -18.57
C THR A 251 2.00 9.06 -19.03
N ASP A 252 0.91 8.47 -18.52
CA ASP A 252 -0.45 8.87 -18.89
C ASP A 252 -0.75 10.30 -18.46
N VAL A 253 -0.27 10.73 -17.29
CA VAL A 253 -0.35 12.12 -16.84
C VAL A 253 0.36 13.05 -17.83
N VAL A 254 1.61 12.77 -18.21
CA VAL A 254 2.30 13.60 -19.22
C VAL A 254 1.52 13.67 -20.52
N CYS A 255 0.99 12.54 -20.99
CA CYS A 255 0.18 12.51 -22.19
C CYS A 255 -1.09 13.34 -22.08
N LEU A 256 -1.85 13.24 -21.00
CA LEU A 256 -3.15 13.92 -20.88
C LEU A 256 -3.04 15.42 -20.64
N PHE A 257 -1.89 15.90 -20.19
CA PHE A 257 -1.75 17.22 -19.59
C PHE A 257 -0.61 18.05 -20.20
N HIS A 258 0.07 17.52 -21.21
CA HIS A 258 1.10 18.25 -21.96
C HIS A 258 0.85 18.15 -23.47
N SER A 259 0.86 19.30 -24.15
CA SER A 259 0.78 19.38 -25.61
C SER A 259 2.15 19.30 -26.27
N GLN A 260 2.21 18.83 -27.51
CA GLN A 260 3.43 18.78 -28.30
C GLN A 260 3.92 20.17 -28.72
N ALA A 261 3.02 21.11 -29.02
CA ALA A 261 3.36 22.44 -29.49
C ALA A 261 3.62 23.39 -28.32
N GLY A 262 4.86 23.43 -27.84
CA GLY A 262 5.31 24.37 -26.83
C GLY A 262 4.90 24.04 -25.39
N ASN A 263 5.37 24.89 -24.48
CA ASN A 263 5.33 24.70 -23.02
C ASN A 263 3.91 24.85 -22.40
N ASN A 264 2.85 24.72 -23.19
CA ASN A 264 1.47 25.00 -22.79
C ASN A 264 0.79 23.76 -22.17
N ASN A 265 0.22 23.93 -20.99
CA ASN A 265 -0.57 22.93 -20.27
C ASN A 265 -1.96 23.46 -19.84
N GLN A 266 -2.49 24.47 -20.53
CA GLN A 266 -3.82 25.06 -20.29
C GLN A 266 -4.97 24.04 -20.35
N VAL A 267 -4.75 22.91 -21.02
CA VAL A 267 -5.74 21.83 -21.08
C VAL A 267 -5.98 21.20 -19.70
N CYS A 268 -5.03 21.28 -18.76
CA CYS A 268 -5.20 20.73 -17.42
C CYS A 268 -6.10 21.60 -16.55
N THR A 269 -5.90 22.92 -16.63
CA THR A 269 -6.53 23.96 -15.81
C THR A 269 -6.39 25.34 -16.46
N ALA A 270 -7.24 26.31 -16.09
CA ALA A 270 -7.22 27.69 -16.60
C ALA A 270 -5.91 28.43 -16.38
N ASP A 271 -5.22 28.15 -15.26
CA ASP A 271 -3.90 28.72 -15.00
C ASP A 271 -2.82 27.84 -15.62
N ASN A 272 -1.88 28.45 -16.37
CA ASN A 272 -0.66 27.78 -16.81
C ASN A 272 0.03 27.14 -15.60
N HIS A 273 -0.09 25.82 -15.46
CA HIS A 273 0.35 25.11 -14.27
C HIS A 273 1.87 24.90 -14.25
N ALA A 274 2.55 25.04 -15.39
CA ALA A 274 4.00 25.07 -15.49
C ALA A 274 4.42 25.51 -16.90
N ALA A 275 5.59 26.13 -17.03
CA ALA A 275 6.30 26.09 -18.30
C ALA A 275 6.73 24.63 -18.52
N GLY A 276 5.97 23.88 -19.32
CA GLY A 276 6.39 22.53 -19.73
C GLY A 276 7.70 22.58 -20.52
N THR A 277 8.34 21.45 -20.73
CA THR A 277 9.47 21.32 -21.68
C THR A 277 8.99 20.55 -22.89
N GLU A 278 9.18 21.09 -24.08
CA GLU A 278 8.85 20.40 -25.31
C GLU A 278 9.52 19.02 -25.39
N ILE A 279 8.73 17.98 -25.73
CA ILE A 279 9.24 16.62 -25.84
C ILE A 279 9.43 16.26 -27.32
N GLN A 280 10.62 16.56 -27.83
CA GLN A 280 11.08 16.17 -29.16
C GLN A 280 11.72 14.77 -29.16
N ALA A 281 11.71 14.11 -30.31
CA ALA A 281 12.44 12.85 -30.48
C ALA A 281 13.95 13.10 -30.33
N GLY A 282 14.64 12.27 -29.55
CA GLY A 282 16.08 12.36 -29.34
C GLY A 282 16.51 12.10 -27.89
N HIS A 283 17.77 12.46 -27.61
CA HIS A 283 18.44 12.11 -26.35
C HIS A 283 17.78 12.73 -25.10
N SER A 284 17.16 13.91 -25.23
CA SER A 284 16.50 14.61 -24.12
C SER A 284 15.04 14.19 -23.90
N ALA A 285 14.45 13.34 -24.75
CA ALA A 285 13.02 13.05 -24.71
C ALA A 285 12.56 12.53 -23.34
N LEU A 286 13.33 11.61 -22.74
CA LEU A 286 13.00 11.02 -21.43
C LEU A 286 13.14 12.05 -20.30
N ALA A 287 14.21 12.85 -20.33
CA ALA A 287 14.43 13.91 -19.34
C ALA A 287 13.33 14.97 -19.40
N ASN A 288 12.91 15.37 -20.60
CA ASN A 288 11.85 16.35 -20.81
C ASN A 288 10.48 15.79 -20.38
N ALA A 289 10.19 14.51 -20.69
CA ALA A 289 8.97 13.85 -20.22
C ALA A 289 8.93 13.77 -18.68
N ASN A 290 10.04 13.40 -18.05
CA ASN A 290 10.14 13.35 -16.60
C ASN A 290 10.05 14.75 -15.95
N ALA A 291 10.63 15.78 -16.57
CA ALA A 291 10.50 17.16 -16.12
C ALA A 291 9.04 17.63 -16.14
N ASN A 292 8.30 17.30 -17.21
CA ASN A 292 6.86 17.58 -17.32
C ASN A 292 6.05 16.83 -16.26
N TRP A 293 6.36 15.55 -16.03
CA TRP A 293 5.75 14.79 -14.94
C TRP A 293 5.96 15.47 -13.59
N LYS A 294 7.20 15.84 -13.25
CA LYS A 294 7.55 16.53 -12.00
C LYS A 294 6.75 17.84 -11.83
N ALA A 295 6.66 18.62 -12.90
CA ALA A 295 5.89 19.87 -12.92
C ALA A 295 4.39 19.66 -12.68
N LEU A 296 3.79 18.65 -13.33
CA LEU A 296 2.37 18.32 -13.16
C LEU A 296 2.09 17.73 -11.77
N LYS A 297 2.93 16.80 -11.31
CA LYS A 297 2.84 16.15 -10.00
C LYS A 297 2.83 17.17 -8.86
N ALA A 298 3.62 18.24 -8.97
CA ALA A 298 3.69 19.30 -7.97
C ALA A 298 2.34 20.01 -7.71
N LYS A 299 1.37 19.90 -8.62
CA LYS A 299 0.03 20.48 -8.48
C LYS A 299 -0.98 19.57 -7.82
N PHE A 300 -0.72 18.27 -7.76
CA PHE A 300 -1.68 17.28 -7.24
C PHE A 300 -2.15 17.55 -5.81
N PRO A 301 -1.29 17.94 -4.84
CA PRO A 301 -1.74 18.18 -3.47
C PRO A 301 -2.83 19.27 -3.35
N ALA A 302 -2.75 20.32 -4.16
CA ALA A 302 -3.74 21.40 -4.15
C ALA A 302 -5.10 20.92 -4.69
N GLN A 303 -5.10 19.99 -5.66
CA GLN A 303 -6.32 19.48 -6.29
C GLN A 303 -7.12 18.56 -5.37
N VAL A 304 -6.44 17.75 -4.57
CA VAL A 304 -7.08 16.82 -3.62
C VAL A 304 -7.25 17.43 -2.22
N GLN A 305 -6.98 18.73 -2.06
CA GLN A 305 -7.08 19.38 -0.76
C GLN A 305 -8.53 19.33 -0.23
N GLY A 306 -8.69 18.80 0.98
CA GLY A 306 -10.00 18.62 1.62
C GLY A 306 -10.72 17.33 1.22
N HIS A 307 -10.11 16.47 0.40
CA HIS A 307 -10.58 15.13 0.13
C HIS A 307 -9.90 14.15 1.09
N GLU A 308 -10.69 13.49 1.94
CA GLU A 308 -10.19 12.44 2.80
C GLU A 308 -10.05 11.14 2.00
N LEU A 309 -8.87 10.90 1.46
CA LEU A 309 -8.54 9.69 0.70
C LEU A 309 -7.80 8.72 1.61
N HIS A 310 -8.29 7.48 1.67
CA HIS A 310 -7.63 6.39 2.38
C HIS A 310 -7.33 5.25 1.42
N LEU A 311 -6.08 4.78 1.40
CA LEU A 311 -5.68 3.65 0.59
C LEU A 311 -6.37 2.36 1.06
N THR A 312 -7.32 1.87 0.26
CA THR A 312 -8.03 0.61 0.48
C THR A 312 -8.30 -0.07 -0.87
N GLN A 313 -8.68 -1.35 -0.84
CA GLN A 313 -9.15 -2.03 -2.05
C GLN A 313 -10.34 -1.31 -2.70
N ALA A 314 -11.27 -0.79 -1.89
CA ALA A 314 -12.48 -0.12 -2.33
C ALA A 314 -12.17 1.21 -3.01
N THR A 315 -11.38 2.07 -2.38
CA THR A 315 -11.01 3.39 -2.93
C THR A 315 -10.18 3.25 -4.22
N LEU A 316 -9.31 2.25 -4.34
CA LEU A 316 -8.63 1.93 -5.60
C LEU A 316 -9.61 1.47 -6.70
N SER A 317 -10.64 0.70 -6.34
CA SER A 317 -11.67 0.25 -7.29
C SER A 317 -12.50 1.42 -7.79
N GLU A 318 -12.85 2.34 -6.90
CA GLU A 318 -13.58 3.57 -7.21
C GLU A 318 -12.76 4.48 -8.12
N ALA A 319 -11.47 4.68 -7.84
CA ALA A 319 -10.59 5.47 -8.69
C ALA A 319 -10.46 4.86 -10.11
N ILE A 320 -10.32 3.53 -10.22
CA ILE A 320 -10.35 2.83 -11.52
C ILE A 320 -11.71 2.99 -12.21
N ALA A 321 -12.81 2.92 -11.46
CA ALA A 321 -14.16 3.06 -12.01
C ALA A 321 -14.40 4.50 -12.51
N ALA A 322 -13.93 5.51 -11.79
CA ALA A 322 -13.97 6.91 -12.21
C ALA A 322 -13.25 7.09 -13.55
N PHE A 323 -11.99 6.62 -13.65
CA PHE A 323 -11.24 6.59 -14.91
C PHE A 323 -12.04 5.94 -16.04
N LYS A 324 -12.55 4.72 -15.83
CA LYS A 324 -13.32 4.00 -16.85
C LYS A 324 -14.61 4.72 -17.27
N SER A 325 -15.30 5.35 -16.32
CA SER A 325 -16.56 6.05 -16.58
C SER A 325 -16.38 7.30 -17.43
N ARG A 326 -15.19 7.90 -17.44
CA ARG A 326 -14.88 9.09 -18.25
C ARG A 326 -14.38 8.79 -19.66
N LEU A 327 -14.13 7.52 -19.98
CA LEU A 327 -13.74 7.16 -21.34
C LEU A 327 -14.82 7.63 -22.35
N GLY A 328 -14.37 8.38 -23.34
CA GLY A 328 -15.17 8.98 -24.41
C GLY A 328 -16.03 10.18 -24.01
N GLN A 329 -16.06 10.58 -22.74
CA GLN A 329 -16.99 11.60 -22.23
C GLN A 329 -16.54 13.04 -22.53
N ASN A 330 -15.25 13.28 -22.76
CA ASN A 330 -14.68 14.61 -22.94
C ASN A 330 -14.57 15.00 -24.42
N MET A 331 -15.70 14.92 -25.10
CA MET A 331 -15.83 15.22 -26.52
C MET A 331 -16.30 16.66 -26.72
N LEU A 332 -15.60 17.40 -27.57
CA LEU A 332 -16.03 18.72 -28.04
C LEU A 332 -16.51 18.62 -29.49
N ALA A 333 -17.68 19.18 -29.78
CA ALA A 333 -18.14 19.32 -31.15
C ALA A 333 -17.48 20.56 -31.77
N SER A 334 -16.94 20.42 -32.99
CA SER A 334 -16.67 21.60 -33.81
C SER A 334 -17.98 22.27 -34.25
N ALA A 335 -17.89 23.46 -34.85
CA ALA A 335 -19.04 24.25 -35.32
C ALA A 335 -20.01 23.48 -36.24
N VAL A 336 -19.62 22.33 -36.81
CA VAL A 336 -20.51 21.43 -37.55
C VAL A 336 -20.75 20.16 -36.71
N SER A 337 -21.93 20.07 -36.09
CA SER A 337 -22.32 18.88 -35.31
C SER A 337 -22.65 17.71 -36.23
N LEU A 338 -21.85 16.66 -36.16
CA LEU A 338 -22.17 15.35 -36.73
C LEU A 338 -22.55 14.39 -35.61
N THR A 339 -23.48 13.47 -35.88
CA THR A 339 -23.84 12.35 -35.00
C THR A 339 -23.11 11.06 -35.38
N THR A 340 -22.59 10.96 -36.61
CA THR A 340 -21.76 9.85 -37.09
C THR A 340 -20.63 10.32 -38.02
N VAL A 341 -19.50 9.61 -37.99
CA VAL A 341 -18.36 9.81 -38.90
C VAL A 341 -18.00 8.45 -39.51
N ALA A 342 -18.09 8.33 -40.85
CA ALA A 342 -17.85 7.08 -41.58
C ALA A 342 -18.62 5.86 -41.02
N GLY A 343 -19.87 6.07 -40.59
CA GLY A 343 -20.73 5.01 -40.02
C GLY A 343 -20.40 4.61 -38.57
N LYS A 344 -19.45 5.28 -37.92
CA LYS A 344 -19.13 5.09 -36.49
C LYS A 344 -19.69 6.24 -35.66
N SER A 345 -19.99 5.95 -34.39
CA SER A 345 -20.33 6.99 -33.41
C SER A 345 -19.22 8.03 -33.34
N VAL A 346 -19.60 9.30 -33.26
CA VAL A 346 -18.65 10.42 -33.08
C VAL A 346 -17.94 10.30 -31.72
N THR A 347 -18.66 9.80 -30.72
CA THR A 347 -18.11 9.40 -29.42
C THR A 347 -17.10 8.27 -29.59
N GLN A 348 -15.88 8.50 -29.11
CA GLN A 348 -14.82 7.49 -29.05
C GLN A 348 -14.78 6.90 -27.63
N PRO A 349 -15.51 5.79 -27.33
CA PRO A 349 -15.67 5.27 -25.96
C PRO A 349 -14.37 4.72 -25.36
N THR A 350 -13.28 4.75 -26.10
CA THR A 350 -11.96 4.25 -25.72
C THR A 350 -10.95 5.38 -25.51
N PHE A 351 -11.32 6.63 -25.77
CA PHE A 351 -10.44 7.78 -25.59
C PHE A 351 -10.55 8.32 -24.16
N TYR A 352 -9.44 8.72 -23.56
CA TYR A 352 -9.43 9.42 -22.27
C TYR A 352 -8.78 10.80 -22.44
N GLY A 353 -9.41 11.86 -21.94
CA GLY A 353 -9.03 13.25 -22.19
C GLY A 353 -9.78 13.90 -23.37
N VAL A 354 -9.54 15.19 -23.58
CA VAL A 354 -10.28 16.05 -24.51
C VAL A 354 -9.94 15.74 -25.96
N TYR A 355 -10.98 15.69 -26.79
CA TYR A 355 -10.85 15.60 -28.23
C TYR A 355 -11.97 16.37 -28.94
N VAL A 356 -11.64 16.92 -30.11
CA VAL A 356 -12.60 17.65 -30.94
C VAL A 356 -12.99 16.79 -32.13
N THR A 357 -14.28 16.69 -32.39
CA THR A 357 -14.83 15.96 -33.53
C THR A 357 -15.39 16.90 -34.58
N ALA A 358 -15.01 16.70 -35.84
CA ALA A 358 -15.59 17.42 -36.97
C ALA A 358 -15.49 16.59 -38.25
N GLU A 359 -16.41 16.84 -39.19
CA GLU A 359 -16.34 16.30 -40.55
C GLU A 359 -16.36 14.75 -40.61
N SER A 360 -16.33 14.16 -41.81
CA SER A 360 -16.30 12.70 -42.01
C SER A 360 -14.93 12.06 -41.69
N ASN A 361 -14.08 12.71 -40.90
CA ASN A 361 -12.68 12.35 -40.68
C ASN A 361 -12.44 11.67 -39.31
N THR A 362 -11.47 10.77 -39.24
CA THR A 362 -11.18 10.02 -38.00
C THR A 362 -10.45 10.90 -36.99
N VAL A 363 -10.94 10.95 -35.76
CA VAL A 363 -10.32 11.67 -34.63
C VAL A 363 -9.02 10.97 -34.22
N SER A 364 -7.98 11.74 -33.91
CA SER A 364 -6.73 11.23 -33.37
C SER A 364 -6.31 12.00 -32.11
N CYS A 365 -5.67 11.31 -31.17
CA CYS A 365 -5.10 11.93 -29.96
C CYS A 365 -3.75 12.63 -30.22
N THR A 366 -3.75 13.53 -31.19
CA THR A 366 -2.62 14.40 -31.53
C THR A 366 -2.87 15.79 -30.97
N SER A 367 -1.88 16.29 -30.23
CA SER A 367 -1.94 17.59 -29.56
C SER A 367 -1.26 18.71 -30.36
N SER A 368 -0.45 18.36 -31.37
CA SER A 368 0.19 19.34 -32.25
C SER A 368 -0.86 20.20 -32.95
N GLY A 369 -0.84 21.51 -32.69
CA GLY A 369 -1.83 22.47 -33.22
C GLY A 369 -3.25 22.21 -32.74
N PHE A 370 -3.44 21.58 -31.57
CA PHE A 370 -4.73 21.44 -30.93
C PHE A 370 -5.26 22.79 -30.45
N SER A 371 -6.54 23.02 -30.71
CA SER A 371 -7.37 24.03 -30.06
C SER A 371 -8.76 23.42 -29.89
N THR A 372 -9.59 24.00 -29.02
CA THR A 372 -11.01 23.58 -28.86
C THR A 372 -11.84 23.77 -30.14
N SER A 373 -11.34 24.54 -31.11
CA SER A 373 -11.93 24.70 -32.45
C SER A 373 -11.31 23.80 -33.53
N THR A 374 -10.17 23.15 -33.26
CA THR A 374 -9.46 22.38 -34.30
C THR A 374 -9.99 20.96 -34.38
N ALA A 375 -10.67 20.66 -35.47
CA ALA A 375 -11.19 19.34 -35.83
C ALA A 375 -10.20 18.18 -35.68
N ASN A 376 -10.70 17.02 -35.23
CA ASN A 376 -10.07 15.70 -35.31
C ASN A 376 -8.76 15.54 -34.54
N LYS A 377 -8.52 16.42 -33.56
CA LYS A 377 -7.34 16.43 -32.69
C LYS A 377 -7.75 16.36 -31.22
N GLY A 378 -6.81 16.02 -30.36
CA GLY A 378 -7.07 15.91 -28.93
C GLY A 378 -5.82 15.77 -28.10
N VAL A 379 -5.86 16.34 -26.89
CA VAL A 379 -4.93 16.02 -25.82
C VAL A 379 -5.53 14.88 -25.02
N CYS A 380 -5.46 13.69 -25.62
CA CYS A 380 -6.06 12.47 -25.11
C CYS A 380 -5.11 11.28 -25.30
N ILE A 381 -5.58 10.10 -24.88
CA ILE A 381 -4.97 8.79 -25.15
C ILE A 381 -6.05 7.86 -25.72
N ASP A 382 -5.75 7.18 -26.83
CA ASP A 382 -6.59 6.10 -27.37
C ASP A 382 -6.25 4.75 -26.72
N TYR A 383 -7.13 4.22 -25.86
CA TYR A 383 -6.97 2.92 -25.20
C TYR A 383 -7.59 1.75 -25.98
N THR A 384 -7.99 1.93 -27.24
CA THR A 384 -8.72 0.90 -28.02
C THR A 384 -8.01 -0.46 -28.00
N GLU A 385 -6.68 -0.48 -28.16
CA GLU A 385 -5.91 -1.72 -28.16
C GLU A 385 -5.90 -2.41 -26.78
N LEU A 386 -5.80 -1.64 -25.70
CA LEU A 386 -5.69 -2.17 -24.33
C LEU A 386 -7.05 -2.52 -23.70
N LEU A 387 -8.15 -2.08 -24.29
CA LEU A 387 -9.52 -2.39 -23.86
C LEU A 387 -10.12 -3.61 -24.58
N LYS A 388 -9.37 -4.27 -25.48
CA LYS A 388 -9.79 -5.54 -26.09
C LYS A 388 -9.91 -6.65 -25.02
N PRO A 389 -10.78 -7.67 -25.19
CA PRO A 389 -11.09 -8.66 -24.14
C PRO A 389 -9.89 -9.41 -23.53
N THR A 390 -8.79 -9.57 -24.27
CA THR A 390 -7.57 -10.27 -23.82
C THR A 390 -6.44 -9.33 -23.40
N LYS A 391 -6.66 -8.03 -23.56
CA LYS A 391 -5.68 -6.98 -23.26
C LYS A 391 -6.10 -6.25 -22.00
N LYS A 392 -5.11 -5.60 -21.38
CA LYS A 392 -5.28 -4.92 -20.12
C LYS A 392 -4.38 -3.69 -20.09
N ILE A 393 -4.80 -2.66 -19.38
CA ILE A 393 -3.97 -1.46 -19.13
C ILE A 393 -2.95 -1.81 -18.04
N PRO A 394 -1.63 -1.81 -18.33
CA PRO A 394 -0.59 -2.23 -17.39
C PRO A 394 -0.63 -1.57 -16.00
N TRP A 395 -0.79 -0.25 -15.92
CA TRP A 395 -0.84 0.42 -14.61
C TRP A 395 -2.10 0.01 -13.81
N ILE A 396 -3.25 -0.17 -14.46
CA ILE A 396 -4.47 -0.68 -13.81
C ILE A 396 -4.26 -2.10 -13.28
N GLU A 397 -3.57 -2.97 -14.03
CA GLU A 397 -3.28 -4.33 -13.57
C GLU A 397 -2.39 -4.34 -12.33
N ASN A 398 -1.41 -3.45 -12.26
CA ASN A 398 -0.58 -3.33 -11.07
C ASN A 398 -1.36 -2.74 -9.89
N ILE A 399 -2.31 -1.82 -10.10
CA ILE A 399 -3.24 -1.42 -9.04
C ILE A 399 -4.09 -2.61 -8.57
N LYS A 400 -4.60 -3.46 -9.46
CA LYS A 400 -5.34 -4.67 -9.07
C LYS A 400 -4.48 -5.69 -8.30
N LYS A 401 -3.20 -5.82 -8.64
CA LYS A 401 -2.25 -6.61 -7.84
C LYS A 401 -2.14 -6.02 -6.43
N ALA A 402 -1.98 -4.71 -6.31
CA ALA A 402 -1.95 -4.04 -5.02
C ALA A 402 -3.25 -4.26 -4.22
N GLN A 403 -4.41 -4.18 -4.86
CA GLN A 403 -5.71 -4.48 -4.24
C GLN A 403 -5.75 -5.88 -3.63
N LYS A 404 -5.27 -6.90 -4.36
CA LYS A 404 -5.18 -8.27 -3.85
C LYS A 404 -4.28 -8.36 -2.61
N GLN A 405 -3.12 -7.70 -2.66
CA GLN A 405 -2.16 -7.72 -1.56
C GLN A 405 -2.66 -6.95 -0.32
N LEU A 406 -3.41 -5.86 -0.52
CA LEU A 406 -4.09 -5.14 0.56
C LEU A 406 -5.15 -6.01 1.24
N GLN A 407 -5.93 -6.75 0.45
CA GLN A 407 -6.92 -7.69 0.98
C GLN A 407 -6.25 -8.82 1.77
N GLU A 408 -5.20 -9.43 1.22
CA GLU A 408 -4.42 -10.48 1.92
C GLU A 408 -3.83 -9.97 3.24
N ALA A 409 -3.32 -8.72 3.26
CA ALA A 409 -2.83 -8.09 4.48
C ALA A 409 -3.94 -7.90 5.53
N GLU A 410 -5.15 -7.49 5.12
CA GLU A 410 -6.29 -7.34 6.02
C GLU A 410 -6.73 -8.69 6.63
N GLU A 411 -6.81 -9.74 5.81
CA GLU A 411 -7.14 -11.09 6.25
C GLU A 411 -6.11 -11.63 7.26
N LEU A 412 -4.82 -11.52 6.93
CA LEU A 412 -3.71 -11.91 7.82
C LEU A 412 -3.72 -11.14 9.13
N PHE A 413 -4.10 -9.87 9.11
CA PHE A 413 -4.25 -9.11 10.35
C PHE A 413 -5.40 -9.64 11.23
N GLY A 414 -6.53 -10.01 10.63
CA GLY A 414 -7.63 -10.67 11.33
C GLY A 414 -7.15 -11.94 12.05
N GLU A 415 -6.35 -12.77 11.39
CA GLU A 415 -5.75 -13.97 11.99
C GLU A 415 -4.78 -13.64 13.13
N ILE A 416 -3.91 -12.64 12.95
CA ILE A 416 -2.97 -12.17 13.97
C ILE A 416 -3.71 -11.71 15.24
N LYS A 417 -4.82 -10.98 15.10
CA LYS A 417 -5.66 -10.58 16.25
C LYS A 417 -6.24 -11.79 16.97
N ALA A 418 -6.72 -12.79 16.23
CA ALA A 418 -7.25 -14.02 16.83
C ALA A 418 -6.16 -14.78 17.60
N LEU A 419 -4.95 -14.88 17.05
CA LEU A 419 -3.81 -15.51 17.73
C LEU A 419 -3.40 -14.75 19.00
N LEU A 420 -3.38 -13.42 18.97
CA LEU A 420 -3.12 -12.62 20.19
C LEU A 420 -4.20 -12.84 21.26
N SER A 421 -5.48 -12.93 20.85
CA SER A 421 -6.56 -13.25 21.78
C SER A 421 -6.39 -14.64 22.39
N GLN A 422 -5.99 -15.64 21.60
CA GLN A 422 -5.71 -16.99 22.11
C GLN A 422 -4.53 -16.99 23.08
N ALA A 423 -3.46 -16.26 22.79
CA ALA A 423 -2.29 -16.14 23.66
C ALA A 423 -2.69 -15.52 25.02
N HIS A 424 -3.52 -14.48 24.99
CA HIS A 424 -4.03 -13.85 26.20
C HIS A 424 -4.93 -14.79 27.01
N SER A 425 -5.74 -15.64 26.36
CA SER A 425 -6.53 -16.67 27.05
C SER A 425 -5.65 -17.71 27.74
N LEU A 426 -4.57 -18.15 27.08
CA LEU A 426 -3.59 -19.05 27.69
C LEU A 426 -2.90 -18.41 28.90
N GLN A 427 -2.53 -17.14 28.79
CA GLN A 427 -1.96 -16.38 29.91
C GLN A 427 -2.93 -16.29 31.10
N ASN A 428 -4.23 -16.11 30.87
CA ASN A 428 -5.24 -16.04 31.93
C ASN A 428 -5.56 -17.40 32.56
N LEU A 429 -5.36 -18.50 31.83
CA LEU A 429 -5.56 -19.86 32.34
C LEU A 429 -4.43 -20.27 33.30
N MET A 430 -3.24 -19.72 33.07
CA MET A 430 -2.06 -19.94 33.89
C MET A 430 -2.10 -19.08 35.16
#